data_AF-A0A8S3XI77-F1
#
_entry.id   AF-A0A8S3XI77-F1
#
_cell.length_a   1.000
_cell.length_b   1.000
_cell.length_c   1.000
_cell.angle_alpha   90.00
_cell.angle_beta   90.00
_cell.angle_gamma   90.00
#
_symmetry.space_group_name_H-M   'P 1'
#
loop_
_entity.id
_entity.type
_entity.pdbx_description
1 polymer ?
#
loop_
_entity_poly.entity_id
_entity_poly.type
_entity_poly.pdbx_seq_one_letter_code
_entity_poly.pdbx_strand_id
1 'polypeptide(L)'
;MKTFGEGRGFIDEIVKKKKNSSSASVIVKADQRGLRDPGNKRSDHDIQYVKNFIDKFPAYESHYSRRHTNKKYLHQDLNMKILYKLYKDEYVKDNGEEGLPPVSITLFRSIFKTLNLKFKKPSNNTCKTCDSLTLQIKTCEDANEKQNLEEKKTIHQSKAESHYNSKREDKELSKQSD
;
A
#
# COMPACT_ATOMS: atom_id res chain seq x y z
N MET A 1 -37.89 16.27 33.79
CA MET A 1 -36.96 16.58 34.89
C MET A 1 -35.81 15.59 34.83
N LYS A 2 -34.56 16.06 34.80
CA LYS A 2 -33.38 15.19 34.90
C LYS A 2 -33.00 15.06 36.38
N THR A 3 -32.77 13.85 36.85
CA THR A 3 -32.32 13.56 38.23
C THR A 3 -30.81 13.38 38.20
N PHE A 4 -30.08 14.15 39.02
CA PHE A 4 -28.60 14.19 39.00
C PHE A 4 -27.98 14.49 37.62
N GLY A 5 -28.66 15.28 36.78
CA GLY A 5 -28.20 15.60 35.43
C GLY A 5 -28.43 14.49 34.40
N GLU A 6 -28.89 13.32 34.83
CA GLU A 6 -29.08 12.15 33.97
C GLU A 6 -30.53 11.97 33.51
N GLY A 7 -30.67 11.32 32.35
CA GLY A 7 -31.97 10.99 31.77
C GLY A 7 -32.68 9.84 32.50
N ARG A 8 -34.01 9.88 32.52
CA ARG A 8 -34.84 8.85 33.19
C ARG A 8 -34.53 7.43 32.70
N GLY A 9 -34.36 7.24 31.38
CA GLY A 9 -34.05 5.93 30.80
C GLY A 9 -32.70 5.36 31.24
N PHE A 10 -31.69 6.21 31.46
CA PHE A 10 -30.38 5.78 31.97
C PHE A 10 -30.51 5.24 33.42
N ILE A 11 -31.28 5.95 34.24
CA ILE A 11 -31.52 5.60 35.64
C ILE A 11 -32.32 4.30 35.73
N ASP A 12 -33.37 4.16 34.93
CA ASP A 12 -34.19 2.94 34.88
C ASP A 12 -33.35 1.72 34.48
N GLU A 13 -32.40 1.89 33.54
CA GLU A 13 -31.51 0.81 33.10
C GLU A 13 -30.49 0.42 34.17
N ILE A 14 -29.91 1.38 34.90
CA ILE A 14 -29.02 1.10 36.04
C ILE A 14 -29.79 0.37 37.15
N VAL A 15 -30.99 0.82 37.48
CA VAL A 15 -31.85 0.18 38.49
C VAL A 15 -32.18 -1.26 38.08
N LYS A 16 -32.50 -1.49 36.79
CA LYS A 16 -32.74 -2.84 36.24
C LYS A 16 -31.50 -3.73 36.34
N LYS A 17 -30.32 -3.22 35.97
CA LYS A 17 -29.04 -3.94 36.09
C LYS A 17 -28.72 -4.30 37.54
N LYS A 18 -29.00 -3.40 38.48
CA LYS A 18 -28.82 -3.62 39.92
C LYS A 18 -29.76 -4.70 40.46
N LYS A 19 -31.05 -4.66 40.10
CA LYS A 19 -32.05 -5.67 40.54
C LYS A 19 -31.72 -7.09 40.05
N ASN A 20 -31.14 -7.20 38.85
CA ASN A 20 -30.81 -8.49 38.24
C ASN A 20 -29.44 -9.05 38.67
N SER A 21 -28.69 -8.33 39.52
CA SER A 21 -27.37 -8.77 39.99
C SER A 21 -27.50 -9.53 41.32
N SER A 22 -27.15 -10.82 41.34
CA SER A 22 -27.36 -11.73 42.49
C SER A 22 -26.37 -11.56 43.65
N SER A 23 -25.53 -10.50 43.68
CA SER A 23 -24.46 -10.35 44.67
C SER A 23 -24.56 -9.01 45.39
N ALA A 24 -24.47 -9.03 46.72
CA ALA A 24 -24.66 -7.86 47.60
C ALA A 24 -23.61 -6.73 47.42
N SER A 25 -22.51 -7.00 46.69
CA SER A 25 -21.52 -5.99 46.26
C SER A 25 -21.65 -5.80 44.74
N VAL A 26 -22.40 -4.77 44.34
CA VAL A 26 -22.75 -4.52 42.92
C VAL A 26 -21.84 -3.44 42.35
N ILE A 27 -20.69 -3.84 41.80
CA ILE A 27 -20.01 -3.03 40.79
C ILE A 27 -20.78 -3.26 39.49
N VAL A 28 -21.49 -2.24 39.01
CA VAL A 28 -22.11 -2.27 37.66
C VAL A 28 -20.96 -2.42 36.67
N LYS A 29 -20.89 -3.57 35.97
CA LYS A 29 -19.85 -3.78 34.94
C LYS A 29 -19.88 -2.64 33.94
N ALA A 30 -18.71 -2.13 33.58
CA ALA A 30 -18.56 -1.10 32.57
C ALA A 30 -19.17 -1.54 31.23
N ASP A 31 -19.59 -0.55 30.43
CA ASP A 31 -20.16 -0.80 29.11
C ASP A 31 -19.14 -1.52 28.21
N GLN A 32 -19.53 -2.69 27.69
CA GLN A 32 -18.70 -3.52 26.80
C GLN A 32 -19.07 -3.38 25.32
N ARG A 33 -19.93 -2.41 24.95
CA ARG A 33 -20.24 -2.12 23.55
C ARG A 33 -18.97 -1.71 22.79
N GLY A 34 -18.81 -2.21 21.57
CA GLY A 34 -17.66 -1.91 20.71
C GLY A 34 -16.35 -2.64 21.03
N LEU A 35 -16.28 -3.41 22.13
CA LEU A 35 -15.07 -4.14 22.54
C LEU A 35 -14.95 -5.55 21.95
N ARG A 36 -15.96 -6.03 21.22
CA ARG A 36 -15.90 -7.34 20.55
C ARG A 36 -15.25 -7.21 19.19
N ASP A 37 -14.26 -8.05 18.93
CA ASP A 37 -13.78 -8.25 17.57
C ASP A 37 -14.95 -8.71 16.68
N PRO A 38 -15.10 -8.13 15.48
CA PRO A 38 -16.14 -8.56 14.57
C PRO A 38 -15.89 -10.01 14.15
N GLY A 39 -16.93 -10.86 14.20
CA GLY A 39 -16.80 -12.29 13.85
C GLY A 39 -16.31 -12.56 12.43
N ASN A 40 -16.39 -11.56 11.55
CA ASN A 40 -15.88 -11.63 10.17
C ASN A 40 -14.39 -11.25 10.05
N LYS A 41 -13.74 -10.89 11.15
CA LYS A 41 -12.30 -10.58 11.18
C LYS A 41 -11.53 -11.84 10.83
N ARG A 42 -10.75 -11.77 9.75
CA ARG A 42 -9.81 -12.83 9.38
C ARG A 42 -8.64 -12.84 10.35
N SER A 43 -8.00 -14.00 10.49
CA SER A 43 -6.84 -14.16 11.37
C SER A 43 -5.66 -13.32 10.86
N ASP A 44 -4.80 -12.87 11.79
CA ASP A 44 -3.57 -12.16 11.42
C ASP A 44 -2.62 -13.05 10.62
N HIS A 45 -2.68 -14.37 10.84
CA HIS A 45 -1.95 -15.37 10.06
C HIS A 45 -2.32 -15.32 8.57
N ASP A 46 -3.62 -15.28 8.24
CA ASP A 46 -4.07 -15.20 6.84
C ASP A 46 -3.60 -13.91 6.16
N ILE A 47 -3.63 -12.81 6.91
CA ILE A 47 -3.16 -11.50 6.42
C ILE A 47 -1.65 -11.54 6.16
N GLN A 48 -0.88 -12.15 7.06
CA GLN A 48 0.56 -12.32 6.90
C GLN A 48 0.90 -13.22 5.70
N TYR A 49 0.16 -14.31 5.50
CA TYR A 49 0.34 -15.20 4.36
C TYR A 49 0.16 -14.44 3.04
N VAL A 50 -0.88 -13.61 2.92
CA VAL A 50 -1.09 -12.77 1.73
C VAL A 50 0.06 -11.80 1.51
N LYS A 51 0.60 -11.17 2.55
CA LYS A 51 1.76 -10.27 2.43
C LYS A 51 2.98 -11.01 1.93
N ASN A 52 3.30 -12.15 2.55
CA ASN A 52 4.43 -13.00 2.15
C ASN A 52 4.29 -13.47 0.70
N PHE A 53 3.09 -13.82 0.26
CA PHE A 53 2.81 -14.17 -1.13
C PHE A 53 3.11 -13.02 -2.09
N ILE A 54 2.66 -11.80 -1.77
CA ILE A 54 2.89 -10.62 -2.62
C ILE A 54 4.38 -10.27 -2.68
N ASP A 55 5.12 -10.45 -1.59
CA ASP A 55 6.56 -10.17 -1.51
C ASP A 55 7.42 -11.14 -2.34
N LYS A 56 6.88 -12.28 -2.79
CA LYS A 56 7.56 -13.18 -3.74
C LYS A 56 7.74 -12.53 -5.12
N PHE A 57 6.93 -11.52 -5.46
CA PHE A 57 7.00 -10.87 -6.77
C PHE A 57 8.04 -9.74 -6.77
N PRO A 58 8.95 -9.68 -7.75
CA PRO A 58 9.93 -8.62 -7.82
C PRO A 58 9.23 -7.28 -8.07
N ALA A 59 9.52 -6.32 -7.19
CA ALA A 59 9.00 -4.96 -7.28
C ALA A 59 10.15 -3.97 -7.56
N TYR A 60 9.91 -3.03 -8.46
CA TYR A 60 10.92 -2.09 -8.93
C TYR A 60 10.53 -0.64 -8.61
N GLU A 61 11.51 0.19 -8.33
CA GLU A 61 11.30 1.63 -8.21
C GLU A 61 11.40 2.30 -9.58
N SER A 62 10.51 3.26 -9.84
CA SER A 62 10.58 4.06 -11.05
C SER A 62 11.77 5.03 -10.96
N HIS A 63 12.72 4.91 -11.89
CA HIS A 63 13.89 5.80 -11.97
C HIS A 63 13.50 7.30 -11.99
N TYR A 64 12.42 7.64 -12.71
CA TYR A 64 11.94 9.02 -12.82
C TYR A 64 11.13 9.49 -11.62
N SER A 65 10.46 8.56 -10.90
CA SER A 65 9.57 8.92 -9.79
C SER A 65 10.24 8.78 -8.41
N ARG A 66 11.48 8.29 -8.33
CA ARG A 66 12.20 8.06 -7.07
C ARG A 66 12.35 9.31 -6.21
N ARG A 67 12.45 10.50 -6.83
CA ARG A 67 12.56 11.78 -6.12
C ARG A 67 11.21 12.27 -5.57
N HIS A 68 10.11 11.76 -6.09
CA HIS A 68 8.76 12.25 -5.80
C HIS A 68 7.90 11.24 -5.02
N THR A 69 8.20 9.93 -5.09
CA THR A 69 7.39 8.88 -4.47
C THR A 69 8.22 7.66 -4.06
N ASN A 70 7.96 7.13 -2.87
CA ASN A 70 8.49 5.82 -2.39
C ASN A 70 7.65 4.62 -2.87
N LYS A 71 6.99 4.74 -4.03
CA LYS A 71 6.09 3.69 -4.55
C LYS A 71 6.90 2.67 -5.33
N LYS A 72 6.65 1.39 -5.05
CA LYS A 72 7.23 0.26 -5.77
C LYS A 72 6.23 -0.27 -6.80
N TYR A 73 6.76 -0.80 -7.90
CA TYR A 73 5.97 -1.22 -9.05
C TYR A 73 6.21 -2.68 -9.39
N LEU A 74 5.12 -3.45 -9.45
CA LEU A 74 5.10 -4.80 -9.99
C LEU A 74 5.12 -4.77 -11.52
N HIS A 75 5.49 -5.91 -12.13
CA HIS A 75 5.54 -6.07 -13.59
C HIS A 75 4.22 -5.69 -14.27
N GLN A 76 4.30 -5.20 -15.51
CA GLN A 76 3.15 -4.71 -16.27
C GLN A 76 2.15 -5.82 -16.64
N ASP A 77 2.64 -7.05 -16.78
CA ASP A 77 1.81 -8.22 -17.11
C ASP A 77 1.02 -8.73 -15.90
N LEU A 78 1.38 -8.27 -14.70
CA LEU A 78 0.64 -8.58 -13.49
C LEU A 78 -0.52 -7.60 -13.36
N ASN A 79 -1.67 -8.15 -13.02
CA ASN A 79 -2.85 -7.40 -12.65
C ASN A 79 -3.43 -7.99 -11.37
N MET A 80 -4.23 -7.22 -10.64
CA MET A 80 -4.91 -7.64 -9.42
C MET A 80 -5.67 -8.96 -9.59
N LYS A 81 -6.32 -9.17 -10.75
CA LYS A 81 -7.03 -10.42 -11.05
C LYS A 81 -6.08 -11.61 -11.19
N ILE A 82 -4.95 -11.43 -11.87
CA ILE A 82 -3.94 -12.47 -12.10
C ILE A 82 -3.26 -12.81 -10.77
N LEU A 83 -2.84 -11.79 -10.02
CA LEU A 83 -2.20 -11.95 -8.73
C LEU A 83 -3.10 -12.70 -7.73
N TYR A 84 -4.39 -12.37 -7.70
CA TYR A 84 -5.36 -13.06 -6.85
C TYR A 84 -5.63 -14.51 -7.30
N LYS A 85 -5.60 -14.78 -8.61
CA LYS A 85 -5.70 -16.15 -9.13
C LYS A 85 -4.51 -16.98 -8.67
N LEU A 86 -3.28 -16.47 -8.88
CA LEU A 86 -2.05 -17.13 -8.45
C LEU A 86 -2.03 -17.38 -6.93
N TYR A 87 -2.49 -16.41 -6.14
CA TYR A 87 -2.63 -16.55 -4.70
C TYR A 87 -3.55 -17.72 -4.32
N LYS A 88 -4.71 -17.83 -4.96
CA LYS A 88 -5.64 -18.94 -4.71
C LYS A 88 -5.01 -20.29 -5.06
N ASP A 89 -4.37 -20.36 -6.22
CA ASP A 89 -3.75 -21.59 -6.72
C ASP A 89 -2.63 -22.05 -5.77
N GLU A 90 -1.85 -21.12 -5.21
CA GLU A 90 -0.80 -21.41 -4.22
C GLU A 90 -1.38 -21.77 -2.85
N TYR A 91 -2.40 -21.04 -2.40
CA TYR A 91 -3.05 -21.28 -1.12
C TYR A 91 -3.68 -22.67 -1.05
N VAL A 92 -4.33 -23.13 -2.13
CA VAL A 92 -4.90 -24.48 -2.23
C VAL A 92 -3.81 -25.55 -2.21
N LYS A 93 -2.64 -25.29 -2.81
CA LYS A 93 -1.51 -26.23 -2.76
C LYS A 93 -0.93 -26.37 -1.36
N ASP A 94 -0.81 -25.26 -0.62
CA ASP A 94 -0.19 -25.26 0.71
C ASP A 94 -1.13 -25.76 1.82
N ASN A 95 -2.43 -25.47 1.72
CA ASN A 95 -3.41 -25.74 2.79
C ASN A 95 -4.38 -26.88 2.47
N GLY A 96 -4.33 -27.43 1.26
CA GLY A 96 -5.26 -28.46 0.79
C GLY A 96 -6.67 -27.94 0.51
N GLU A 97 -7.49 -28.77 -0.15
CA GLU A 97 -8.89 -28.43 -0.47
C GLU A 97 -9.81 -28.44 0.77
N GLU A 98 -9.41 -29.13 1.84
CA GLU A 98 -10.18 -29.25 3.09
C GLU A 98 -9.90 -28.11 4.09
N GLY A 99 -8.97 -27.22 3.77
CA GLY A 99 -8.59 -26.09 4.62
C GLY A 99 -9.64 -24.96 4.66
N LEU A 100 -9.37 -23.96 5.50
CA LEU A 100 -10.15 -22.71 5.50
C LEU A 100 -10.11 -22.06 4.12
N PRO A 101 -11.21 -21.47 3.63
CA PRO A 101 -11.22 -20.84 2.32
C PRO A 101 -10.22 -19.68 2.27
N PRO A 102 -9.64 -19.37 1.10
CA PRO A 102 -8.72 -18.25 0.94
C PRO A 102 -9.39 -16.91 1.27
N VAL A 103 -8.55 -15.91 1.53
CA VAL A 103 -9.01 -14.54 1.81
C VAL A 103 -9.83 -13.98 0.65
N SER A 104 -10.89 -13.21 0.95
CA SER A 104 -11.72 -12.59 -0.08
C SER A 104 -10.94 -11.56 -0.91
N ILE A 105 -11.34 -11.37 -2.17
CA ILE A 105 -10.68 -10.42 -3.07
C ILE A 105 -10.69 -8.98 -2.53
N THR A 106 -11.72 -8.61 -1.77
CA THR A 106 -11.83 -7.28 -1.16
C THR A 106 -10.78 -7.09 -0.08
N LEU A 107 -10.60 -8.07 0.80
CA LEU A 107 -9.56 -8.02 1.82
C LEU A 107 -8.17 -8.10 1.18
N PHE A 108 -7.96 -8.96 0.18
CA PHE A 108 -6.72 -9.03 -0.61
C PHE A 108 -6.35 -7.67 -1.21
N ARG A 109 -7.29 -6.97 -1.84
CA ARG A 109 -7.09 -5.61 -2.39
C ARG A 109 -6.72 -4.60 -1.31
N SER A 110 -7.34 -4.69 -0.14
CA SER A 110 -7.02 -3.80 0.99
C SER A 110 -5.58 -4.02 1.47
N ILE A 111 -5.16 -5.28 1.61
CA ILE A 111 -3.79 -5.65 1.99
C ILE A 111 -2.80 -5.15 0.93
N PHE A 112 -3.08 -5.39 -0.36
CA PHE A 112 -2.24 -4.89 -1.45
C PHE A 112 -2.06 -3.36 -1.40
N LYS A 113 -3.12 -2.61 -1.08
CA LYS A 113 -3.06 -1.14 -0.95
C LYS A 113 -2.16 -0.71 0.21
N THR A 114 -2.11 -1.47 1.30
CA THR A 114 -1.22 -1.15 2.44
C THR A 114 0.26 -1.32 2.12
N LEU A 115 0.62 -2.16 1.15
CA LEU A 115 2.01 -2.45 0.78
C LEU A 115 2.66 -1.35 -0.10
N ASN A 116 1.97 -0.25 -0.39
CA ASN A 116 2.46 0.84 -1.28
C ASN A 116 2.92 0.37 -2.67
N LEU A 117 2.34 -0.73 -3.17
CA LEU A 117 2.61 -1.31 -4.47
C LEU A 117 1.64 -0.81 -5.55
N LYS A 118 2.12 -0.74 -6.79
CA LYS A 118 1.29 -0.49 -7.98
C LYS A 118 1.72 -1.39 -9.14
N PHE A 119 0.82 -1.63 -10.08
CA PHE A 119 1.19 -2.25 -11.36
C PHE A 119 1.84 -1.21 -12.26
N LYS A 120 2.99 -1.56 -12.85
CA LYS A 120 3.68 -0.70 -13.83
C LYS A 120 2.78 -0.56 -15.06
N LYS A 121 2.56 0.66 -15.52
CA LYS A 121 1.91 0.88 -16.81
C LYS A 121 2.89 0.50 -17.93
N PRO A 122 2.42 -0.02 -19.07
CA PRO A 122 3.24 -0.18 -20.26
C PRO A 122 4.01 1.11 -20.54
N SER A 123 5.32 1.01 -20.71
CA SER A 123 6.17 2.21 -20.77
C SER A 123 6.01 2.93 -22.10
N ASN A 124 5.32 4.06 -22.10
CA ASN A 124 5.29 4.96 -23.26
C ASN A 124 6.39 6.03 -23.23
N ASN A 125 7.25 6.07 -22.20
CA ASN A 125 8.24 7.13 -21.99
C ASN A 125 9.53 6.58 -21.36
N THR A 126 10.28 5.73 -22.06
CA THR A 126 11.70 5.55 -21.72
C THR A 126 12.56 6.35 -22.68
N CYS A 127 13.57 7.02 -22.15
CA CYS A 127 14.53 7.74 -22.97
C CYS A 127 15.56 6.73 -23.49
N LYS A 128 15.55 6.47 -24.81
CA LYS A 128 16.46 5.49 -25.45
C LYS A 128 17.93 5.72 -25.08
N THR A 129 18.35 6.97 -24.94
CA THR A 129 19.73 7.33 -24.57
C THR A 129 20.05 7.00 -23.11
N CYS A 130 19.09 7.17 -22.19
CA CYS A 130 19.27 6.76 -20.80
C CYS A 130 19.39 5.24 -20.67
N ASP A 131 18.56 4.51 -21.42
CA ASP A 131 18.56 3.05 -21.42
C ASP A 131 19.87 2.50 -21.99
N SER A 132 20.35 3.04 -23.12
CA SER A 132 21.60 2.63 -23.74
C SER A 132 22.81 2.90 -22.84
N LEU A 133 22.91 4.10 -22.26
CA LEU A 133 24.00 4.44 -21.35
C LEU A 133 23.99 3.57 -20.09
N THR A 134 22.81 3.25 -19.55
CA THR A 134 22.70 2.40 -18.36
C THR A 134 23.12 0.96 -18.65
N LEU A 135 22.80 0.44 -19.83
CA LEU A 135 23.26 -0.88 -20.26
C LEU A 135 24.79 -0.89 -20.39
N GLN A 136 25.36 0.10 -21.07
CA GLN A 136 26.81 0.23 -21.25
C GLN A 136 27.56 0.32 -19.91
N ILE A 137 27.06 1.10 -18.95
CA ILE A 137 27.65 1.21 -17.60
C ILE A 137 27.64 -0.14 -16.86
N LYS A 138 26.61 -0.96 -17.07
CA LYS A 138 26.49 -2.27 -16.42
C LYS A 138 27.44 -3.32 -17.03
N THR A 139 27.69 -3.23 -18.32
CA THR A 139 28.51 -4.21 -19.05
C THR A 139 29.99 -3.83 -19.12
N CYS A 140 30.35 -2.59 -18.77
CA CYS A 140 31.71 -2.11 -18.81
C CYS A 140 32.49 -2.54 -17.55
N GLU A 141 33.63 -3.20 -17.75
CA GLU A 141 34.54 -3.65 -16.68
C GLU A 141 35.61 -2.59 -16.34
N ASP A 142 35.94 -1.73 -17.31
CA ASP A 142 36.92 -0.66 -17.15
C ASP A 142 36.39 0.53 -16.34
N ALA A 143 37.05 0.83 -15.22
CA ALA A 143 36.63 1.88 -14.30
C ALA A 143 36.62 3.28 -14.93
N ASN A 144 37.54 3.56 -15.85
CA ASN A 144 37.71 4.86 -16.48
C ASN A 144 36.62 5.13 -17.54
N GLU A 145 36.29 4.13 -18.35
CA GLU A 145 35.18 4.21 -19.30
C GLU A 145 33.82 4.29 -18.60
N LYS A 146 33.67 3.57 -17.49
CA LYS A 146 32.48 3.65 -16.66
C LYS A 146 32.21 5.05 -16.12
N GLN A 147 33.24 5.74 -15.61
CA GLN A 147 33.11 7.14 -15.18
C GLN A 147 32.68 8.06 -16.33
N ASN A 148 33.28 7.91 -17.52
CA ASN A 148 32.91 8.71 -18.69
C ASN A 148 31.44 8.49 -19.11
N LEU A 149 30.95 7.26 -19.01
CA LEU A 149 29.55 6.93 -19.31
C LEU A 149 28.59 7.49 -18.24
N GLU A 150 28.98 7.45 -16.97
CA GLU A 150 28.24 8.07 -15.87
C GLU A 150 28.16 9.59 -16.01
N GLU A 151 29.24 10.24 -16.42
CA GLU A 151 29.28 11.68 -16.70
C GLU A 151 28.36 12.04 -17.87
N LYS A 152 28.45 11.32 -19.00
CA LYS A 152 27.53 11.50 -20.15
C LYS A 152 26.07 11.36 -19.75
N LYS A 153 25.76 10.38 -18.89
CA LYS A 153 24.41 10.17 -18.37
C LYS A 153 23.96 11.34 -17.49
N THR A 154 24.85 11.86 -16.64
CA THR A 154 24.58 13.00 -15.75
C THR A 154 24.33 14.28 -16.55
N ILE A 155 25.16 14.55 -17.57
CA ILE A 155 24.98 15.69 -18.49
C ILE A 155 23.61 15.62 -19.18
N HIS A 156 23.25 14.46 -19.74
CA HIS A 156 21.95 14.27 -20.38
C HIS A 156 20.78 14.55 -19.44
N GLN A 157 20.86 14.09 -18.18
CA GLN A 157 19.85 14.34 -17.17
C GLN A 157 19.78 15.82 -16.78
N SER A 158 20.92 16.48 -16.55
CA SER A 158 20.97 17.90 -16.21
C SER A 158 20.36 18.78 -17.31
N LYS A 159 20.63 18.45 -18.58
CA LYS A 159 20.08 19.17 -19.72
C LYS A 159 18.56 19.03 -19.78
N ALA A 160 18.04 17.82 -19.55
CA ALA A 160 16.61 17.59 -19.48
C ALA A 160 15.98 18.38 -18.31
N GLU A 161 16.58 18.38 -17.13
CA GLU A 161 16.12 19.18 -15.98
C GLU A 161 16.11 20.67 -16.28
N SER A 162 17.16 21.20 -16.93
CA SER A 162 17.21 22.60 -17.36
C SER A 162 16.04 22.95 -18.29
N HIS A 163 15.75 22.11 -19.30
CA HIS A 163 14.62 22.32 -20.19
C HIS A 163 13.27 22.32 -19.45
N TYR A 164 13.08 21.42 -18.48
CA TYR A 164 11.86 21.39 -17.68
C TYR A 164 11.73 22.60 -16.76
N ASN A 165 12.83 23.09 -16.20
CA ASN A 165 12.85 24.28 -15.36
C ASN A 165 12.47 25.54 -16.17
N SER A 166 13.11 25.76 -17.32
CA SER A 166 12.76 26.89 -18.21
C SER A 166 11.29 26.84 -18.63
N LYS A 167 10.78 25.67 -19.02
CA LYS A 167 9.35 25.50 -19.35
C LYS A 167 8.44 25.81 -18.16
N ARG A 168 8.87 25.53 -16.92
CA ARG A 168 8.12 25.85 -15.71
C ARG A 168 8.08 27.35 -15.47
N GLU A 169 9.23 28.02 -15.62
CA GLU A 169 9.38 29.46 -15.51
C GLU A 169 8.49 30.18 -16.54
N ASP A 170 8.55 29.77 -17.82
CA ASP A 170 7.69 30.32 -18.88
C ASP A 170 6.19 30.20 -18.55
N LYS A 171 5.79 29.06 -17.97
CA LYS A 171 4.40 28.81 -17.58
C LYS A 171 3.97 29.66 -16.39
N GLU A 172 4.88 30.01 -15.48
CA GLU A 172 4.58 30.89 -14.35
C GLU A 172 4.49 32.35 -14.82
N LEU A 173 5.41 32.79 -15.67
CA LEU A 173 5.38 34.14 -16.27
C LEU A 173 4.08 34.39 -17.03
N SER A 174 3.64 33.43 -17.85
CA SER A 174 2.39 33.54 -18.62
C SER A 174 1.14 33.69 -17.74
N LYS A 175 1.16 33.24 -16.48
CA LYS A 175 0.01 33.39 -15.56
C LYS A 175 0.00 34.72 -14.82
N GLN A 176 1.12 35.42 -14.77
CA GLN A 176 1.25 36.72 -14.11
C GLN A 176 0.96 37.88 -15.06
N SER A 177 0.94 37.61 -16.37
CA SER A 177 0.65 38.59 -17.43
C SER A 177 -0.83 38.69 -17.83
N ASP A 178 -1.72 37.93 -17.18
CA ASP A 178 -3.19 38.02 -17.26
C ASP A 178 -3.74 38.65 -15.97
#